data_AF-A0A268TLW7-F1
#
_entry.id   AF-A0A268TLW7-F1
#
_cell.length_a   1.000
_cell.length_b   1.000
_cell.length_c   1.000
_cell.angle_alpha   90.00
_cell.angle_beta   90.00
_cell.angle_gamma   90.00
#
_symmetry.space_group_name_H-M   'P 1'
#
loop_
_entity.id
_entity.type
_entity.pdbx_description
1 polymer ?
#
loop_
_entity_poly.entity_id
_entity_poly.type
_entity_poly.pdbx_seq_one_letter_code
_entity_poly.pdbx_strand_id
1 'polypeptide(L)'
;MFLDDVSESFLAFEPDTNAYLAGIKSNDPDNIFPLVGWKTGYKNFSPAEFEAIKRGIGGGYFIANLKQMRQDNIEQKFLDYLHNNAKKLVLAEQDVLNIICYPRIQALSLRHMIGHGYWKHYGQNWEKFTPKFYSQEEITQARLHPIQLHYIGDKKPWRYPGEPKSSLWFTYLCHTAFAQEFFEQLPKTIIDLYIKSRLPYRLKSYVCKNPHFIFTRDFYQKLYRKLKNLLR
;
A
#
# COMPACT_ATOMS: atom_id res chain seq x y z
N MET A 1 5.26 6.28 9.92
CA MET A 1 5.72 6.84 11.20
C MET A 1 6.06 5.69 12.12
N PHE A 2 7.15 5.80 12.86
CA PHE A 2 7.51 4.82 13.88
C PHE A 2 6.86 5.21 15.21
N LEU A 3 6.23 4.25 15.88
CA LEU A 3 5.44 4.46 17.11
C LEU A 3 5.94 3.60 18.28
N ASP A 4 6.90 2.70 18.02
CA ASP A 4 7.50 1.81 19.01
C ASP A 4 8.98 1.56 18.63
N ASP A 5 9.70 0.77 19.44
CA ASP A 5 11.11 0.48 19.24
C ASP A 5 11.38 -0.31 17.95
N VAL A 6 12.18 0.28 17.06
CA VAL A 6 12.59 -0.32 15.78
C VAL A 6 13.70 -1.36 15.98
N SER A 7 14.36 -1.39 17.14
CA SER A 7 15.41 -2.36 17.44
C SER A 7 14.90 -3.81 17.38
N GLU A 8 13.64 -4.05 17.75
CA GLU A 8 12.97 -5.35 17.65
C GLU A 8 13.10 -5.97 16.26
N SER A 9 13.09 -5.13 15.23
CA SER A 9 13.16 -5.58 13.84
C SER A 9 14.52 -6.19 13.53
N PHE A 10 15.60 -5.59 14.01
CA PHE A 10 16.95 -6.12 13.81
C PHE A 10 17.18 -7.44 14.57
N LEU A 11 16.49 -7.64 15.70
CA LEU A 11 16.52 -8.89 16.46
C LEU A 11 15.66 -9.98 15.82
N ALA A 12 14.61 -9.60 15.08
CA ALA A 12 13.72 -10.54 14.41
C ALA A 12 14.29 -11.10 13.09
N PHE A 13 15.41 -10.55 12.59
CA PHE A 13 16.07 -11.02 11.38
C PHE A 13 17.32 -11.82 11.71
N GLU A 14 17.35 -13.08 11.30
CA GLU A 14 18.50 -13.96 11.48
C GLU A 14 19.49 -13.78 10.31
N PRO A 15 20.66 -13.14 10.52
CA PRO A 15 21.56 -12.73 9.43
C PRO A 15 22.28 -13.91 8.75
N ASP A 16 22.40 -15.04 9.44
CA ASP A 16 23.00 -16.28 8.91
C ASP A 16 22.03 -17.10 8.06
N THR A 17 20.80 -16.61 7.87
CA THR A 17 19.85 -17.26 6.98
C THR A 17 20.13 -16.90 5.52
N ASN A 18 19.77 -17.83 4.64
CA ASN A 18 19.85 -17.60 3.20
C ASN A 18 18.79 -16.58 2.72
N ALA A 19 18.04 -15.88 3.58
CA ALA A 19 17.02 -14.93 3.16
C ALA A 19 17.65 -13.62 2.65
N TYR A 20 17.08 -13.05 1.58
CA TYR A 20 17.46 -11.71 1.11
C TYR A 20 16.72 -10.61 1.86
N LEU A 21 15.46 -10.87 2.20
CA LEU A 21 14.56 -9.90 2.80
C LEU A 21 13.77 -10.54 3.94
N ALA A 22 13.38 -9.71 4.91
CA ALA A 22 12.34 -10.03 5.87
C ALA A 22 11.34 -8.88 5.95
N GLY A 23 10.05 -9.19 5.85
CA GLY A 23 9.02 -8.16 5.83
C GLY A 23 7.64 -8.70 6.16
N ILE A 24 6.64 -7.83 6.10
CA ILE A 24 5.27 -8.16 6.47
C ILE A 24 4.59 -8.84 5.29
N LYS A 25 4.19 -10.10 5.47
CA LYS A 25 3.41 -10.86 4.49
C LYS A 25 1.92 -10.53 4.58
N SER A 26 1.20 -10.77 3.48
CA SER A 26 -0.27 -10.65 3.49
C SER A 26 -0.87 -11.64 4.48
N ASN A 27 -1.84 -11.20 5.29
CA ASN A 27 -2.63 -12.14 6.09
C ASN A 27 -3.36 -13.17 5.22
N ASP A 28 -3.78 -12.74 4.03
CA ASP A 28 -4.51 -13.57 3.07
C ASP A 28 -3.97 -13.32 1.66
N PRO A 29 -3.06 -14.16 1.15
CA PRO A 29 -2.54 -14.08 -0.22
C PRO A 29 -3.64 -14.14 -1.29
N ASP A 30 -4.79 -14.75 -1.00
CA ASP A 30 -5.88 -14.91 -1.96
C ASP A 30 -6.85 -13.72 -1.97
N ASN A 31 -6.74 -12.79 -1.02
CA ASN A 31 -7.48 -11.51 -1.02
C ASN A 31 -7.06 -10.57 -2.18
N ILE A 32 -6.06 -10.96 -2.97
CA ILE A 32 -5.77 -10.31 -4.25
C ILE A 32 -6.92 -10.51 -5.25
N PHE A 33 -7.71 -11.57 -5.14
CA PHE A 33 -8.84 -11.82 -6.04
C PHE A 33 -10.11 -11.05 -5.64
N PRO A 34 -11.01 -10.77 -6.61
CA PRO A 34 -10.82 -10.92 -8.06
C PRO A 34 -9.83 -9.88 -8.63
N LEU A 35 -9.17 -10.21 -9.75
CA LEU A 35 -8.21 -9.32 -10.43
C LEU A 35 -8.91 -8.21 -11.24
N VAL A 36 -9.54 -7.28 -10.52
CA VAL A 36 -10.29 -6.14 -11.06
C VAL A 36 -9.64 -4.81 -10.68
N GLY A 37 -9.94 -3.76 -11.45
CA GLY A 37 -9.36 -2.43 -11.23
C GLY A 37 -7.85 -2.43 -11.49
N TRP A 38 -7.07 -1.85 -10.58
CA TRP A 38 -5.61 -1.82 -10.70
C TRP A 38 -4.99 -3.23 -10.67
N LYS A 39 -5.64 -4.18 -10.00
CA LYS A 39 -5.18 -5.58 -9.92
C LYS A 39 -5.28 -6.34 -11.25
N THR A 40 -6.00 -5.80 -12.25
CA THR A 40 -6.10 -6.44 -13.57
C THR A 40 -4.75 -6.54 -14.26
N GLY A 41 -3.80 -5.64 -13.96
CA GLY A 41 -2.44 -5.74 -14.50
C GLY A 41 -1.70 -7.03 -14.12
N TYR A 42 -2.08 -7.65 -12.99
CA TYR A 42 -1.47 -8.91 -12.56
C TYR A 42 -1.78 -10.11 -13.48
N LYS A 43 -2.76 -9.99 -14.39
CA LYS A 43 -3.01 -11.00 -15.42
C LYS A 43 -1.88 -11.15 -16.43
N ASN A 44 -0.97 -10.17 -16.49
CA ASN A 44 0.15 -10.16 -17.43
C ASN A 44 1.41 -10.85 -16.87
N PHE A 45 1.36 -11.36 -15.64
CA PHE A 45 2.48 -12.08 -15.03
C PHE A 45 2.34 -13.58 -15.26
N SER A 46 3.48 -14.26 -15.35
CA SER A 46 3.48 -15.73 -15.37
C SER A 46 2.95 -16.28 -14.03
N PRO A 47 2.46 -17.53 -13.99
CA PRO A 47 1.98 -18.13 -12.74
C PRO A 47 3.01 -18.12 -11.61
N ALA A 48 4.30 -18.32 -11.92
CA ALA A 48 5.39 -18.32 -10.93
C ALA A 48 5.64 -16.90 -10.37
N GLU A 49 5.69 -15.89 -11.25
CA GLU A 49 5.83 -14.50 -10.82
C GLU A 49 4.64 -14.04 -9.98
N PHE A 50 3.43 -14.42 -10.39
CA PHE A 50 2.22 -14.06 -9.67
C PHE A 50 2.15 -14.73 -8.29
N GLU A 51 2.63 -15.97 -8.16
CA GLU A 51 2.73 -16.63 -6.86
C GLU A 51 3.76 -15.94 -5.95
N ALA A 52 4.90 -15.51 -6.51
CA ALA A 52 5.90 -14.72 -5.78
C ALA A 52 5.32 -13.39 -5.27
N ILE A 53 4.53 -12.68 -6.09
CA ILE A 53 3.83 -11.45 -5.69
C ILE A 53 2.82 -11.74 -4.57
N LYS A 54 1.99 -12.78 -4.71
CA LYS A 54 0.98 -13.15 -3.71
C LYS A 54 1.56 -13.48 -2.35
N ARG A 55 2.67 -14.22 -2.32
CA ARG A 55 3.34 -14.69 -1.09
C ARG A 55 4.48 -13.79 -0.62
N GLY A 56 4.71 -12.70 -1.34
CA GLY A 56 5.71 -11.71 -1.02
C GLY A 56 5.35 -10.85 0.18
N ILE A 57 6.08 -9.75 0.30
CA ILE A 57 5.95 -8.77 1.38
C ILE A 57 5.50 -7.41 0.83
N GLY A 58 5.00 -6.55 1.72
CA GLY A 58 4.78 -5.14 1.40
C GLY A 58 6.10 -4.37 1.26
N GLY A 59 6.17 -3.42 0.33
CA GLY A 59 7.36 -2.60 0.08
C GLY A 59 7.57 -1.43 1.05
N GLY A 60 6.69 -1.26 2.03
CA GLY A 60 6.72 -0.11 2.95
C GLY A 60 7.64 -0.28 4.17
N TYR A 61 8.00 -1.52 4.50
CA TYR A 61 8.89 -1.86 5.60
C TYR A 61 9.46 -3.27 5.39
N PHE A 62 10.79 -3.39 5.39
CA PHE A 62 11.48 -4.67 5.37
C PHE A 62 12.93 -4.48 5.82
N ILE A 63 13.57 -5.59 6.18
CA ILE A 63 14.99 -5.71 6.46
C ILE A 63 15.65 -6.40 5.28
N ALA A 64 16.81 -5.90 4.87
CA ALA A 64 17.57 -6.44 3.75
C ALA A 64 18.90 -7.03 4.21
N ASN A 65 19.14 -8.29 3.85
CA ASN A 65 20.44 -8.93 4.03
C ASN A 65 21.40 -8.44 2.94
N LEU A 66 21.96 -7.26 3.15
CA LEU A 66 22.82 -6.62 2.15
C LEU A 66 24.09 -7.43 1.86
N LYS A 67 24.58 -8.24 2.81
CA LYS A 67 25.71 -9.14 2.59
C LYS A 67 25.35 -10.20 1.56
N GLN A 68 24.26 -10.92 1.79
CA GLN A 68 23.77 -11.96 0.88
C GLN A 68 23.37 -11.39 -0.48
N MET A 69 22.70 -10.23 -0.50
CA MET A 69 22.28 -9.58 -1.75
C MET A 69 23.47 -9.17 -2.63
N ARG A 70 24.57 -8.69 -2.02
CA ARG A 70 25.81 -8.38 -2.76
C ARG A 70 26.49 -9.65 -3.27
N GLN A 71 26.56 -10.70 -2.46
CA GLN A 71 27.15 -11.98 -2.85
C GLN A 71 26.43 -12.59 -4.07
N ASP A 72 25.10 -12.51 -4.10
CA ASP A 72 24.28 -13.11 -5.16
C ASP A 72 23.93 -12.14 -6.30
N ASN A 73 24.54 -10.95 -6.32
CA ASN A 73 24.33 -9.88 -7.31
C ASN A 73 22.83 -9.54 -7.52
N ILE A 74 22.09 -9.39 -6.42
CA ILE A 74 20.63 -9.21 -6.45
C ILE A 74 20.22 -7.86 -7.02
N GLU A 75 21.01 -6.81 -6.78
CA GLU A 75 20.76 -5.49 -7.34
C GLU A 75 20.71 -5.51 -8.87
N GLN A 76 21.67 -6.16 -9.52
CA GLN A 76 21.67 -6.29 -10.97
C GLN A 76 20.45 -7.04 -11.47
N LYS A 77 20.03 -8.11 -10.77
CA LYS A 77 18.81 -8.85 -11.11
C LYS A 77 17.55 -7.99 -11.01
N PHE A 78 17.48 -7.08 -10.04
CA PHE A 78 16.38 -6.11 -9.96
C PHE A 78 16.38 -5.17 -11.16
N LEU A 79 17.54 -4.61 -11.51
CA LEU A 79 17.68 -3.68 -12.63
C LEU A 79 17.35 -4.34 -13.98
N ASP A 80 17.87 -5.54 -14.21
CA ASP A 80 17.62 -6.32 -15.43
C ASP A 80 16.13 -6.64 -15.56
N TYR A 81 15.50 -7.08 -14.46
CA TYR A 81 14.08 -7.37 -14.46
C TYR A 81 13.25 -6.12 -14.72
N LEU A 82 13.55 -5.01 -14.02
CA LEU A 82 12.87 -3.73 -14.19
C LEU A 82 12.97 -3.24 -15.65
N HIS A 83 14.18 -3.24 -16.22
CA HIS A 83 14.43 -2.80 -17.60
C HIS A 83 13.60 -3.61 -18.60
N ASN A 84 13.58 -4.93 -18.44
CA ASN A 84 12.91 -5.83 -19.39
C ASN A 84 11.39 -5.91 -19.18
N ASN A 85 10.87 -5.54 -18.01
CA ASN A 85 9.48 -5.79 -17.62
C ASN A 85 8.71 -4.55 -17.15
N ALA A 86 9.28 -3.34 -17.22
CA ALA A 86 8.68 -2.12 -16.69
C ALA A 86 7.20 -1.91 -17.07
N LYS A 87 6.80 -2.30 -18.29
CA LYS A 87 5.44 -2.10 -18.81
C LYS A 87 4.38 -2.99 -18.15
N LYS A 88 4.75 -4.14 -17.56
CA LYS A 88 3.79 -5.06 -16.91
C LYS A 88 3.68 -4.84 -15.41
N LEU A 89 4.62 -4.12 -14.80
CA LEU A 89 4.64 -3.86 -13.35
C LEU A 89 3.37 -3.12 -12.91
N VAL A 90 2.81 -3.56 -11.78
CA VAL A 90 1.60 -2.97 -11.18
C VAL A 90 1.99 -2.15 -9.97
N LEU A 91 2.79 -2.73 -9.06
CA LEU A 91 3.38 -2.09 -7.90
C LEU A 91 4.91 -2.07 -8.03
N ALA A 92 5.38 -1.54 -9.18
CA ALA A 92 6.77 -1.21 -9.50
C ALA A 92 7.83 -1.98 -8.66
N GLU A 93 8.46 -1.31 -7.70
CA GLU A 93 9.54 -1.87 -6.89
C GLU A 93 9.10 -3.05 -6.03
N GLN A 94 7.88 -3.05 -5.49
CA GLN A 94 7.37 -4.13 -4.66
C GLN A 94 7.21 -5.43 -5.46
N ASP A 95 6.72 -5.33 -6.71
CA ASP A 95 6.61 -6.48 -7.61
C ASP A 95 8.00 -7.07 -7.89
N VAL A 96 8.97 -6.23 -8.24
CA VAL A 96 10.35 -6.66 -8.56
C VAL A 96 11.02 -7.32 -7.34
N LEU A 97 10.93 -6.70 -6.16
CA LEU A 97 11.47 -7.24 -4.91
C LEU A 97 10.92 -8.64 -4.64
N ASN A 98 9.59 -8.80 -4.73
CA ASN A 98 8.94 -10.07 -4.46
C ASN A 98 9.29 -11.14 -5.50
N ILE A 99 9.32 -10.79 -6.79
CA ILE A 99 9.62 -11.76 -7.86
C ILE A 99 11.06 -12.27 -7.77
N ILE A 100 12.02 -11.37 -7.56
CA ILE A 100 13.44 -11.73 -7.58
C ILE A 100 13.90 -12.37 -6.27
N CYS A 101 13.35 -11.97 -5.13
CA CYS A 101 13.76 -12.51 -3.85
C CYS A 101 12.98 -13.77 -3.42
N TYR A 102 11.84 -14.10 -4.05
CA TYR A 102 11.09 -15.31 -3.71
C TYR A 102 11.87 -16.60 -4.11
N PRO A 103 11.85 -17.68 -3.30
CA PRO A 103 11.16 -17.83 -2.01
C PRO A 103 12.02 -17.41 -0.78
N ARG A 104 13.18 -16.79 -1.00
CA ARG A 104 14.16 -16.40 0.04
C ARG A 104 13.74 -15.11 0.79
N ILE A 105 12.49 -15.09 1.28
CA ILE A 105 11.87 -13.98 2.02
C ILE A 105 11.26 -14.48 3.34
N GLN A 106 11.76 -13.97 4.46
CA GLN A 106 11.23 -14.23 5.79
C GLN A 106 10.03 -13.33 6.13
N ALA A 107 9.18 -13.81 7.04
CA ALA A 107 8.08 -13.04 7.58
C ALA A 107 8.52 -12.34 8.86
N LEU A 108 8.23 -11.04 8.97
CA LEU A 108 8.23 -10.31 10.23
C LEU A 108 6.82 -10.31 10.84
N SER A 109 6.73 -10.12 12.15
CA SER A 109 5.44 -9.95 12.83
C SER A 109 4.65 -8.78 12.21
N LEU A 110 3.33 -8.92 12.13
CA LEU A 110 2.43 -7.91 11.58
C LEU A 110 2.59 -6.52 12.21
N ARG A 111 3.01 -6.43 13.49
CA ARG A 111 3.21 -5.14 14.18
C ARG A 111 4.31 -4.27 13.55
N HIS A 112 5.22 -4.86 12.78
CA HIS A 112 6.31 -4.14 12.13
C HIS A 112 5.79 -3.08 11.14
N MET A 113 4.68 -3.35 10.46
CA MET A 113 4.06 -2.37 9.57
C MET A 113 2.57 -2.65 9.41
N ILE A 114 1.77 -1.63 9.73
CA ILE A 114 0.32 -1.66 9.52
C ILE A 114 -0.15 -0.46 8.71
N GLY A 115 -1.15 -0.69 7.84
CA GLY A 115 -1.75 0.37 7.05
C GLY A 115 -2.76 1.18 7.87
N HIS A 116 -2.69 2.51 7.83
CA HIS A 116 -3.68 3.37 8.52
C HIS A 116 -5.14 3.05 8.10
N GLY A 117 -5.35 2.63 6.85
CA GLY A 117 -6.66 2.25 6.33
C GLY A 117 -7.30 1.04 7.04
N TYR A 118 -6.55 0.28 7.84
CA TYR A 118 -7.06 -0.90 8.55
C TYR A 118 -8.18 -0.53 9.53
N TRP A 119 -8.09 0.62 10.21
CA TRP A 119 -9.17 1.10 11.11
C TRP A 119 -10.49 1.37 10.38
N LYS A 120 -10.42 1.77 9.11
CA LYS A 120 -11.62 1.97 8.29
C LYS A 120 -12.13 0.66 7.69
N HIS A 121 -11.23 -0.20 7.26
CA HIS A 121 -11.58 -1.44 6.56
C HIS A 121 -12.07 -2.52 7.53
N TYR A 122 -11.37 -2.69 8.65
CA TYR A 122 -11.65 -3.75 9.62
C TYR A 122 -12.45 -3.28 10.84
N GLY A 123 -12.68 -1.97 10.97
CA GLY A 123 -13.34 -1.37 12.13
C GLY A 123 -12.36 -0.91 13.21
N GLN A 124 -12.86 -0.20 14.23
CA GLN A 124 -11.99 0.48 15.20
C GLN A 124 -11.16 -0.51 16.03
N ASN A 125 -11.73 -1.69 16.30
CA ASN A 125 -11.09 -2.77 17.05
C ASN A 125 -10.57 -3.88 16.13
N TRP A 126 -10.60 -3.65 14.81
CA TRP A 126 -10.31 -4.64 13.77
C TRP A 126 -11.20 -5.88 13.86
N GLU A 127 -12.45 -5.71 14.28
CA GLU A 127 -13.43 -6.78 14.47
C GLU A 127 -13.77 -7.55 13.18
N LYS A 128 -13.50 -6.97 12.00
CA LYS A 128 -13.67 -7.65 10.69
C LYS A 128 -12.36 -8.24 10.14
N PHE A 129 -11.27 -8.18 10.90
CA PHE A 129 -10.01 -8.77 10.50
C PHE A 129 -10.02 -10.26 10.87
N THR A 130 -10.19 -11.14 9.88
CA THR A 130 -10.17 -12.59 10.10
C THR A 130 -8.74 -13.14 10.08
N PRO A 131 -8.27 -13.82 11.14
CA PRO A 131 -6.97 -14.49 11.17
C PRO A 131 -6.84 -15.56 10.08
N LYS A 132 -5.72 -15.57 9.34
CA LYS A 132 -5.40 -16.61 8.34
C LYS A 132 -3.93 -16.98 8.35
N PHE A 133 -3.04 -16.00 8.18
CA PHE A 133 -1.59 -16.20 8.30
C PHE A 133 -1.10 -15.82 9.70
N TYR A 134 -1.60 -14.70 10.25
CA TYR A 134 -1.27 -14.25 11.60
C TYR A 134 -2.32 -14.73 12.60
N SER A 135 -1.89 -14.97 13.84
CA SER A 135 -2.78 -15.30 14.95
C SER A 135 -3.61 -14.08 15.40
N GLN A 136 -4.69 -14.32 16.15
CA GLN A 136 -5.51 -13.23 16.71
C GLN A 136 -4.71 -12.36 17.69
N GLU A 137 -3.76 -12.95 18.41
CA GLU A 137 -2.84 -12.26 19.31
C GLU A 137 -1.90 -11.35 18.53
N GLU A 138 -1.28 -11.83 17.44
CA GLU A 138 -0.42 -11.02 16.58
C GLU A 138 -1.18 -9.84 15.96
N ILE A 139 -2.42 -10.07 15.52
CA ILE A 139 -3.31 -9.03 14.98
C ILE A 139 -3.64 -7.99 16.06
N THR A 140 -3.91 -8.44 17.29
CA THR A 140 -4.20 -7.56 18.42
C THR A 140 -2.97 -6.74 18.82
N GLN A 141 -1.79 -7.36 18.87
CA GLN A 141 -0.51 -6.70 19.11
C GLN A 141 -0.22 -5.67 18.04
N ALA A 142 -0.40 -6.00 16.76
CA ALA A 142 -0.20 -5.07 15.66
C ALA A 142 -1.13 -3.85 15.74
N ARG A 143 -2.38 -4.03 16.17
CA ARG A 143 -3.35 -2.93 16.33
C ARG A 143 -2.99 -2.00 17.49
N LEU A 144 -2.58 -2.56 18.63
CA LEU A 144 -2.36 -1.81 19.86
C LEU A 144 -0.95 -1.22 19.96
N HIS A 145 0.06 -1.97 19.51
CA HIS A 145 1.48 -1.64 19.62
C HIS A 145 2.20 -1.82 18.27
N PRO A 146 1.82 -1.05 17.23
CA PRO A 146 2.54 -1.09 15.96
C PRO A 146 3.91 -0.41 16.09
N ILE A 147 4.96 -1.03 15.53
CA ILE A 147 6.26 -0.38 15.34
C ILE A 147 6.14 0.70 14.28
N GLN A 148 5.52 0.39 13.13
CA GLN A 148 5.29 1.38 12.07
C GLN A 148 3.81 1.49 11.70
N LEU A 149 3.29 2.73 11.76
CA LEU A 149 2.07 3.12 11.09
C LEU A 149 2.39 3.66 9.69
N HIS A 150 1.98 2.92 8.66
CA HIS A 150 2.22 3.25 7.26
C HIS A 150 0.98 3.91 6.63
N TYR A 151 1.12 5.17 6.18
CA TYR A 151 0.07 5.88 5.47
C TYR A 151 -0.01 5.45 4.00
N ILE A 152 -0.52 4.23 3.75
CA ILE A 152 -0.60 3.60 2.41
C ILE A 152 -1.51 4.38 1.44
N GLY A 153 -1.25 4.25 0.14
CA GLY A 153 -2.13 4.81 -0.90
C GLY A 153 -2.01 6.33 -1.08
N ASP A 154 -2.98 6.91 -1.77
CA ASP A 154 -2.99 8.32 -2.21
C ASP A 154 -3.49 9.29 -1.14
N LYS A 155 -4.28 8.80 -0.18
CA LYS A 155 -4.85 9.63 0.87
C LYS A 155 -3.93 9.76 2.08
N LYS A 156 -3.05 10.75 1.99
CA LYS A 156 -2.08 11.05 3.05
C LYS A 156 -2.67 12.00 4.12
N PRO A 157 -2.28 11.88 5.40
CA PRO A 157 -2.85 12.69 6.48
C PRO A 157 -2.57 14.19 6.33
N TRP A 158 -1.42 14.56 5.75
CA TRP A 158 -1.04 15.94 5.42
C TRP A 158 -1.89 16.57 4.30
N ARG A 159 -2.81 15.81 3.71
CA ARG A 159 -3.76 16.29 2.72
C ARG A 159 -5.20 15.98 3.11
N TYR A 160 -5.45 14.80 3.69
CA TYR A 160 -6.76 14.32 4.09
C TYR A 160 -6.79 14.14 5.62
N PRO A 161 -7.04 15.22 6.39
CA PRO A 161 -7.00 15.17 7.85
C PRO A 161 -8.09 14.27 8.45
N GLY A 162 -9.10 13.86 7.68
CA GLY A 162 -10.14 12.93 8.11
C GLY A 162 -9.84 11.44 7.90
N GLU A 163 -8.67 11.08 7.36
CA GLU A 163 -8.31 9.65 7.24
C GLU A 163 -7.90 9.08 8.62
N PRO A 164 -8.08 7.77 8.84
CA PRO A 164 -7.79 7.17 10.14
C PRO A 164 -6.35 7.43 10.60
N LYS A 165 -6.19 7.66 11.91
CA LYS A 165 -4.90 7.92 12.56
C LYS A 165 -4.17 9.16 12.02
N SER A 166 -4.85 10.09 11.35
CA SER A 166 -4.27 11.38 10.95
C SER A 166 -3.79 12.21 12.14
N SER A 167 -4.50 12.15 13.28
CA SER A 167 -4.16 12.89 14.51
C SER A 167 -2.74 12.62 15.01
N LEU A 168 -2.24 11.39 14.87
CA LEU A 168 -0.86 11.05 15.21
C LEU A 168 0.14 11.82 14.34
N TRP A 169 -0.12 11.92 13.04
CA TRP A 169 0.74 12.68 12.14
C TRP A 169 0.78 14.16 12.51
N PHE A 170 -0.38 14.75 12.81
CA PHE A 170 -0.46 16.14 13.29
C PHE A 170 0.25 16.35 14.63
N THR A 171 0.15 15.38 15.54
CA THR A 171 0.86 15.43 16.82
C THR A 171 2.36 15.55 16.58
N TYR A 172 2.94 14.68 15.75
CA TYR A 172 4.36 14.75 15.42
C TYR A 172 4.74 15.99 14.60
N LEU A 173 3.90 16.44 13.67
CA LEU A 173 4.13 17.70 12.94
C LEU A 173 4.31 18.87 13.92
N CYS A 174 3.45 18.98 14.95
CA CYS A 174 3.53 20.04 15.96
C CYS A 174 4.82 20.02 16.78
N HIS A 175 5.57 18.92 16.78
CA HIS A 175 6.91 18.82 17.39
C HIS A 175 8.05 19.24 16.45
N THR A 176 7.74 19.76 15.25
CA THR A 176 8.73 20.19 14.27
C THR A 176 8.58 21.67 13.94
N ALA A 177 9.66 22.28 13.44
CA ALA A 177 9.63 23.66 12.95
C ALA A 177 8.71 23.86 11.72
N PHE A 178 8.27 22.77 11.08
CA PHE A 178 7.42 22.82 9.89
C PHE A 178 5.93 23.01 10.22
N ALA A 179 5.55 22.99 11.49
CA ALA A 179 4.14 23.07 11.89
C ALA A 179 3.47 24.34 11.39
N GLN A 180 4.12 25.50 11.59
CA GLN A 180 3.57 26.79 11.18
C GLN A 180 3.37 26.84 9.67
N GLU A 181 4.41 26.55 8.88
CA GLU A 181 4.36 26.55 7.41
C GLU A 181 3.24 25.62 6.90
N PHE A 182 3.12 24.43 7.50
CA PHE A 182 2.07 23.49 7.13
C PHE A 182 0.67 24.06 7.41
N PHE A 183 0.43 24.63 8.59
CA PHE A 183 -0.89 25.16 8.97
C PHE A 183 -1.29 26.39 8.15
N GLU A 184 -0.33 27.21 7.72
CA GLU A 184 -0.57 28.32 6.79
C GLU A 184 -1.08 27.81 5.42
N GLN A 185 -0.61 26.63 4.97
CA GLN A 185 -1.03 26.02 3.71
C GLN A 185 -2.29 25.16 3.81
N LEU A 186 -2.69 24.75 5.02
CA LEU A 186 -3.81 23.83 5.23
C LEU A 186 -5.16 24.36 4.71
N PRO A 187 -5.57 25.63 4.94
CA PRO A 187 -6.82 26.16 4.40
C PRO A 187 -6.91 26.05 2.86
N LYS A 188 -5.82 26.37 2.16
CA LYS A 188 -5.73 26.22 0.70
C LYS A 188 -5.92 24.77 0.29
N THR A 189 -5.26 23.84 0.98
CA THR A 189 -5.39 22.40 0.72
C THR A 189 -6.84 21.91 0.91
N ILE A 190 -7.53 22.36 1.96
CA ILE A 190 -8.92 22.02 2.23
C ILE A 190 -9.85 22.56 1.13
N ILE A 191 -9.67 23.83 0.74
CA ILE A 191 -10.45 24.47 -0.33
C ILE A 191 -10.22 23.74 -1.66
N ASP A 192 -8.98 23.40 -2.00
CA ASP A 192 -8.64 22.66 -3.21
C ASP A 192 -9.31 21.28 -3.26
N LEU A 193 -9.33 20.55 -2.13
CA LEU A 193 -10.03 19.28 -2.04
C LEU A 193 -11.54 19.44 -2.22
N TYR A 194 -12.12 20.47 -1.61
CA TYR A 194 -13.53 20.78 -1.76
C TYR A 194 -13.89 21.11 -3.22
N ILE A 195 -13.12 21.98 -3.88
CA ILE A 195 -13.30 22.29 -5.31
C ILE A 195 -13.22 21.01 -6.15
N LYS A 196 -12.21 20.15 -5.90
CA LYS A 196 -12.03 18.87 -6.60
C LYS A 196 -13.17 17.88 -6.37
N SER A 197 -13.88 17.99 -5.26
CA SER A 197 -15.07 17.18 -4.96
C SER A 197 -16.31 17.60 -5.73
N ARG A 198 -16.38 18.87 -6.18
CA ARG A 198 -17.55 19.42 -6.88
C ARG A 198 -17.72 18.81 -8.27
N LEU A 199 -18.99 18.62 -8.65
CA LEU A 199 -19.37 18.05 -9.95
C LEU A 199 -18.76 18.81 -11.15
N PRO A 200 -18.75 20.15 -11.22
CA PRO A 200 -18.18 20.87 -12.36
C PRO A 200 -16.69 20.56 -12.57
N TYR A 201 -15.91 20.53 -11.48
CA TYR A 201 -14.50 20.16 -11.55
C TYR A 201 -14.33 18.71 -12.03
N ARG A 202 -15.11 17.78 -11.48
CA ARG A 202 -15.03 16.36 -11.85
C ARG A 202 -15.42 16.12 -13.30
N LEU A 203 -16.43 16.82 -13.81
CA LEU A 203 -16.82 16.78 -15.22
C LEU A 203 -15.70 17.32 -16.10
N LYS A 204 -15.20 18.54 -15.81
CA LYS A 204 -14.06 19.12 -16.54
C LYS A 204 -12.87 18.17 -16.56
N SER A 205 -12.45 17.65 -15.40
CA SER A 205 -11.33 16.72 -15.30
C SER A 205 -11.59 15.41 -16.05
N TYR A 206 -12.82 14.91 -16.09
CA TYR A 206 -13.16 13.69 -16.83
C TYR A 206 -13.07 13.91 -18.33
N VAL A 207 -13.65 15.01 -18.84
CA VAL A 207 -13.60 15.39 -20.26
C VAL A 207 -12.16 15.60 -20.71
N CYS A 208 -11.34 16.33 -19.95
CA CYS A 208 -9.92 16.54 -20.30
C CYS A 208 -9.12 15.23 -20.37
N LYS A 209 -9.43 14.25 -19.51
CA LYS A 209 -8.74 12.95 -19.50
C LYS A 209 -9.29 11.96 -20.52
N ASN A 210 -10.51 12.17 -20.99
CA ASN A 210 -11.22 11.27 -21.89
C ASN A 210 -11.93 12.10 -22.98
N PRO A 211 -11.19 12.81 -23.85
CA PRO A 211 -11.80 13.75 -24.81
C PRO A 211 -12.83 13.09 -25.73
N HIS A 212 -12.70 11.79 -25.99
CA HIS A 212 -13.61 11.02 -26.82
C HIS A 212 -14.70 10.27 -26.04
N PHE A 213 -14.93 10.57 -24.75
CA PHE A 213 -15.87 9.79 -23.92
C PHE A 213 -17.29 9.69 -24.50
N ILE A 214 -17.72 10.72 -25.23
CA ILE A 214 -19.02 10.81 -25.95
C ILE A 214 -19.17 9.68 -26.99
N PHE A 215 -18.06 9.16 -27.51
CA PHE A 215 -18.07 8.08 -28.50
C PHE A 215 -17.72 6.71 -27.89
N THR A 216 -17.42 6.65 -26.59
CA THR A 216 -17.02 5.41 -25.93
C THR A 216 -18.22 4.66 -25.36
N ARG A 217 -18.49 3.46 -25.88
CA ARG A 217 -19.56 2.57 -25.38
C ARG A 217 -19.44 2.30 -23.87
N ASP A 218 -18.22 2.16 -23.37
CA ASP A 218 -17.92 1.88 -21.95
C ASP A 218 -18.45 2.96 -21.01
N PHE A 219 -18.42 4.24 -21.42
CA PHE A 219 -18.95 5.34 -20.62
C PHE A 219 -20.45 5.16 -20.38
N TYR A 220 -21.22 4.96 -21.46
CA TYR A 220 -22.67 4.78 -21.39
C TYR A 220 -23.07 3.50 -20.65
N GLN A 221 -22.32 2.41 -20.82
CA GLN A 221 -22.54 1.19 -20.03
C GLN A 221 -22.33 1.41 -18.53
N LYS A 222 -21.26 2.12 -18.14
CA LYS A 222 -20.99 2.45 -16.72
C LYS A 222 -22.07 3.37 -16.16
N LEU A 223 -22.51 4.37 -16.94
CA LEU A 223 -23.57 5.29 -16.56
C LEU A 223 -24.90 4.56 -16.36
N TYR A 224 -25.29 3.71 -17.31
CA TYR A 224 -26.50 2.89 -17.23
C TYR A 224 -26.48 1.99 -15.97
N ARG A 225 -25.38 1.28 -15.70
CA ARG A 225 -25.25 0.45 -14.49
C ARG A 225 -25.43 1.27 -13.20
N LYS A 226 -24.87 2.48 -13.16
CA LYS A 226 -25.04 3.38 -12.00
C LYS A 226 -26.48 3.85 -11.83
N LEU A 227 -27.13 4.31 -12.90
CA LEU A 227 -28.52 4.77 -12.85
C LEU A 227 -29.47 3.63 -12.45
N LYS A 228 -29.25 2.42 -12.98
CA LYS A 228 -30.01 1.22 -12.60
C LYS A 228 -29.90 0.88 -11.11
N ASN A 229 -28.74 1.12 -10.49
CA ASN A 229 -28.54 0.88 -9.06
C ASN A 229 -29.11 1.99 -8.16
N LEU A 230 -29.40 3.18 -8.69
CA LEU A 230 -30.05 4.28 -7.94
C LEU A 230 -31.57 4.20 -7.97
N LEU A 231 -32.13 3.46 -8.93
CA LEU A 231 -33.57 3.25 -9.12
C LEU A 231 -34.07 1.95 -8.46
N ARG A 232 -33.22 1.29 -7.67
CA ARG A 232 -33.54 0.13 -6.81
C ARG A 232 -33.34 0.54 -5.37
#